data_AF-A0A534PXN6-F1
#
_entry.id   AF-A0A534PXN6-F1
#
_cell.length_a   1.000
_cell.length_b   1.000
_cell.length_c   1.000
_cell.angle_alpha   90.00
_cell.angle_beta   90.00
_cell.angle_gamma   90.00
#
_symmetry.space_group_name_H-M   'P 1'
#
loop_
_entity.id
_entity.type
_entity.pdbx_description
1 polymer ?
#
loop_
_entity_poly.entity_id
_entity_poly.type
_entity_poly.pdbx_seq_one_letter_code
_entity_poly.pdbx_strand_id
1 'polypeptide(L)'
;MNARQMGRRGGLSKSSAKRAASRRNGARGGRPREVDRLAGKIRDVCARLAPQLPQIDPGDLRLIVRCLLLPPARRAVFLMRRKDGRYVF
;
A
#
# COMPACT_ATOMS: atom_id res chain seq x y z
N MET A 1 2.88 43.73 18.11
CA MET A 1 2.43 42.32 18.22
C MET A 1 3.28 41.45 17.30
N ASN A 2 3.89 40.38 17.79
CA ASN A 2 4.97 39.66 17.09
C ASN A 2 4.54 38.27 16.61
N ALA A 3 4.75 37.97 15.32
CA ALA A 3 4.38 36.72 14.64
C ALA A 3 4.99 35.43 15.23
N ARG A 4 5.94 35.57 16.19
CA ARG A 4 6.56 34.44 16.91
C ARG A 4 5.63 33.75 17.91
N GLN A 5 4.52 34.35 18.33
CA GLN A 5 3.57 33.73 19.28
C GLN A 5 2.53 32.81 18.63
N MET A 6 2.26 32.93 17.32
CA MET A 6 1.20 32.16 16.66
C MET A 6 1.68 30.93 15.86
N GLY A 7 2.99 30.73 15.68
CA GLY A 7 3.53 29.85 14.63
C GLY A 7 3.99 28.43 15.02
N ARG A 8 3.82 27.95 16.26
CA ARG A 8 4.34 26.62 16.66
C ARG A 8 3.30 25.74 17.37
N ARG A 9 2.20 25.40 16.69
CA ARG A 9 1.33 24.28 17.09
C ARG A 9 1.35 23.09 16.10
N GLY A 10 2.18 23.15 15.05
CA GLY A 10 2.15 22.18 13.95
C GLY A 10 3.29 21.17 13.86
N GLY A 11 4.27 21.17 14.77
CA GLY A 11 5.52 20.45 14.57
C GLY A 11 5.85 19.46 15.68
N LEU A 12 5.94 18.17 15.32
CA LEU A 12 6.74 17.14 15.99
C LEU A 12 6.20 16.53 17.29
N SER A 13 5.04 15.88 17.24
CA SER A 13 4.80 14.72 18.11
C SER A 13 4.40 13.50 17.28
N LYS A 14 5.41 12.79 16.75
CA LYS A 14 5.28 11.42 16.22
C LYS A 14 5.11 10.41 17.37
N SER A 15 4.26 10.71 18.36
CA SER A 15 4.00 9.77 19.46
C SER A 15 3.40 8.47 18.89
N SER A 16 3.76 7.35 19.50
CA SER A 16 3.17 6.03 19.18
C SER A 16 1.64 6.09 19.23
N ALA A 17 1.09 6.88 20.15
CA ALA A 17 -0.34 7.16 20.30
C ALA A 17 -0.95 7.83 19.05
N LYS A 18 -0.33 8.89 18.50
CA LYS A 18 -0.84 9.54 17.27
C LYS A 18 -0.74 8.62 16.05
N ARG A 19 0.31 7.80 15.98
CA ARG A 19 0.46 6.74 14.95
C ARG A 19 -0.60 5.66 15.10
N ALA A 20 -0.87 5.17 16.31
CA ALA A 20 -1.90 4.17 16.59
C ALA A 20 -3.31 4.72 16.32
N ALA A 21 -3.59 5.97 16.69
CA ALA A 21 -4.85 6.66 16.39
C ALA A 21 -5.03 6.85 14.88
N SER A 22 -3.99 7.26 14.15
CA SER A 22 -4.04 7.36 12.68
C SER A 22 -4.29 6.00 12.01
N ARG A 23 -3.70 4.91 12.52
CA ARG A 23 -3.97 3.54 12.05
C ARG A 23 -5.40 3.10 12.35
N ARG A 24 -5.89 3.34 13.58
CA ARG A 24 -7.29 3.05 13.98
C ARG A 24 -8.29 3.83 13.14
N ASN A 25 -8.02 5.10 12.85
CA ASN A 25 -8.89 5.93 12.01
C ASN A 25 -8.89 5.42 10.56
N GLY A 26 -7.75 4.98 10.02
CA GLY A 26 -7.71 4.29 8.72
C GLY A 26 -8.56 3.01 8.67
N ALA A 27 -8.76 2.33 9.80
CA ALA A 27 -9.61 1.14 9.92
C ALA A 27 -11.10 1.45 10.18
N ARG A 28 -11.47 2.69 10.57
CA ARG A 28 -12.84 3.08 10.97
C ARG A 28 -13.36 4.36 10.27
N GLY A 29 -12.94 4.63 9.04
CA GLY A 29 -13.54 5.70 8.21
C GLY A 29 -12.62 6.86 7.81
N GLY A 30 -11.32 6.78 8.07
CA GLY A 30 -10.34 7.70 7.49
C GLY A 30 -10.11 7.41 6.00
N ARG A 31 -9.96 8.47 5.18
CA ARG A 31 -9.69 8.34 3.74
C ARG A 31 -8.45 7.44 3.53
N PRO A 32 -8.56 6.30 2.80
CA PRO A 32 -7.45 5.36 2.65
C PRO A 32 -6.25 6.04 2.00
N ARG A 33 -5.04 5.71 2.45
CA ARG A 33 -3.80 6.15 1.77
C ARG A 33 -3.73 5.53 0.38
N GLU A 34 -3.01 6.15 -0.53
CA GLU A 34 -2.88 5.62 -1.90
C GLU A 34 -2.35 4.18 -1.94
N VAL A 35 -1.41 3.84 -1.05
CA VAL A 35 -0.88 2.48 -0.90
C VAL A 35 -1.98 1.49 -0.49
N ASP A 36 -2.87 1.89 0.42
CA ASP A 36 -3.99 1.07 0.87
C ASP A 36 -5.02 0.88 -0.25
N ARG A 37 -5.26 1.91 -1.07
CA ARG A 37 -6.13 1.81 -2.25
C ARG A 37 -5.54 0.89 -3.32
N LEU A 38 -4.24 0.99 -3.58
CA LEU A 38 -3.56 0.10 -4.53
C LEU A 38 -3.62 -1.36 -4.05
N ALA A 39 -3.33 -1.60 -2.77
CA ALA A 39 -3.44 -2.93 -2.19
C ALA A 39 -4.87 -3.49 -2.25
N GLY A 40 -5.88 -2.63 -2.01
CA GLY A 40 -7.30 -2.97 -2.21
C GLY A 40 -7.59 -3.39 -3.65
N LYS A 41 -7.26 -2.53 -4.62
CA LYS A 41 -7.45 -2.83 -6.06
C LYS A 41 -6.78 -4.12 -6.50
N ILE A 42 -5.56 -4.39 -6.04
CA ILE A 42 -4.85 -5.65 -6.34
C ILE A 42 -5.66 -6.85 -5.83
N ARG A 43 -6.15 -6.81 -4.59
CA ARG A 43 -6.96 -7.90 -4.03
C ARG A 43 -8.24 -8.12 -4.82
N ASP A 44 -8.95 -7.05 -5.15
CA ASP A 44 -10.23 -7.13 -5.88
C ASP A 44 -10.05 -7.73 -7.28
N VAL A 45 -8.99 -7.32 -7.99
CA VAL A 45 -8.65 -7.87 -9.31
C VAL A 45 -8.23 -9.34 -9.20
N CYS A 46 -7.38 -9.69 -8.24
CA CYS A 46 -6.98 -11.08 -8.02
C CYS A 46 -8.18 -11.97 -7.66
N ALA A 47 -9.10 -11.51 -6.81
CA ALA A 47 -10.30 -12.28 -6.44
C ALA A 47 -11.21 -12.56 -7.65
N ARG A 48 -11.28 -11.63 -8.61
CA ARG A 48 -12.03 -11.82 -9.87
C ARG A 48 -11.33 -12.74 -10.85
N LEU A 49 -10.01 -12.69 -10.94
CA LEU A 49 -9.22 -13.44 -11.93
C LEU A 49 -8.84 -14.84 -11.47
N ALA A 50 -8.60 -15.06 -10.18
CA ALA A 50 -8.13 -16.34 -9.66
C ALA A 50 -9.03 -17.54 -10.05
N PRO A 51 -10.37 -17.44 -10.00
CA PRO A 51 -11.24 -18.54 -10.44
C PRO A 51 -11.14 -18.85 -11.93
N GLN A 52 -10.74 -17.88 -12.75
CA GLN A 52 -10.62 -18.01 -14.21
C GLN A 52 -9.24 -18.53 -14.63
N LEU A 53 -8.26 -18.48 -13.73
CA LEU A 53 -6.85 -18.84 -13.98
C LEU A 53 -6.34 -19.81 -12.90
N PRO A 54 -6.99 -20.98 -12.72
CA PRO A 54 -6.65 -21.92 -11.64
C PRO A 54 -5.23 -22.49 -11.75
N GLN A 55 -4.62 -22.45 -12.94
CA GLN A 55 -3.25 -22.91 -13.19
C GLN A 55 -2.18 -21.89 -12.76
N ILE A 56 -2.55 -20.65 -12.45
CA ILE A 56 -1.60 -19.62 -12.03
C ILE A 56 -1.50 -19.60 -10.51
N ASP A 57 -0.28 -19.65 -9.99
CA ASP A 57 -0.04 -19.49 -8.56
C ASP A 57 -0.61 -18.16 -8.06
N PRO A 58 -1.35 -18.12 -6.93
CA PRO A 58 -1.93 -16.88 -6.42
C PRO A 58 -0.90 -15.78 -6.12
N GLY A 59 0.33 -16.16 -5.75
CA GLY A 59 1.45 -15.24 -5.56
C GLY A 59 1.91 -14.60 -6.87
N ASP A 60 2.03 -15.42 -7.92
CA ASP A 60 2.36 -14.96 -9.29
C ASP A 60 1.27 -14.04 -9.84
N LEU A 61 -0.01 -14.43 -9.69
CA LEU A 61 -1.13 -13.61 -10.13
C LEU A 61 -1.13 -12.24 -9.45
N ARG A 62 -0.91 -12.21 -8.13
CA ARG A 62 -0.81 -10.97 -7.35
C ARG A 62 0.32 -10.08 -7.83
N LEU A 63 1.43 -10.68 -8.22
CA LEU A 63 2.60 -9.96 -8.71
C LEU A 63 2.35 -9.33 -10.08
N ILE A 64 1.81 -10.12 -11.02
CA ILE A 64 1.44 -9.66 -12.36
C ILE A 64 0.47 -8.47 -12.26
N VAL A 65 -0.60 -8.63 -11.47
CA VAL A 65 -1.60 -7.58 -11.25
C VAL A 65 -0.96 -6.33 -10.64
N ARG A 66 -0.07 -6.48 -9.65
CA ARG A 66 0.65 -5.34 -9.06
C ARG A 66 1.50 -4.60 -10.11
N CYS A 67 2.24 -5.31 -10.95
CA CYS A 67 3.08 -4.70 -11.98
C CYS A 67 2.24 -3.95 -13.03
N LEU A 68 1.09 -4.51 -13.44
CA LEU A 68 0.20 -3.88 -14.41
C LEU A 68 -0.46 -2.60 -13.87
N LEU A 69 -0.83 -2.59 -12.58
CA LEU A 69 -1.46 -1.44 -11.91
C LEU A 69 -0.47 -0.33 -11.52
N LEU A 70 0.84 -0.59 -11.56
CA LEU A 70 1.85 0.43 -11.32
C LEU A 70 2.09 1.28 -12.60
N PRO A 71 2.34 2.59 -12.45
CA PRO A 71 2.73 3.45 -13.57
C PRO A 71 3.98 2.92 -14.27
N PRO A 72 4.14 3.07 -15.60
CA PRO A 72 5.30 2.58 -16.35
C PRO A 72 6.67 2.97 -15.75
N ALA A 73 6.79 4.21 -15.25
CA ALA A 73 8.01 4.71 -14.58
C ALA A 73 8.38 3.94 -13.29
N ARG A 74 7.44 3.18 -12.72
CA ARG A 74 7.61 2.33 -11.53
C ARG A 74 7.58 0.83 -11.85
N ARG A 75 7.53 0.45 -13.13
CA ARG A 75 7.58 -0.94 -13.59
C ARG A 75 9.01 -1.48 -13.73
N ALA A 76 10.02 -0.73 -13.28
CA ALA A 76 11.38 -1.26 -13.15
C ALA A 76 11.37 -2.30 -12.03
N VAL A 77 11.38 -3.59 -12.37
CA VAL A 77 11.39 -4.65 -11.37
C VAL A 77 12.41 -5.71 -11.75
N PHE A 78 13.50 -5.78 -10.99
CA PHE A 78 14.29 -7.00 -10.90
C PHE A 78 13.47 -7.98 -10.05
N LEU A 79 12.68 -8.81 -10.72
CA LEU A 79 11.84 -9.81 -10.09
C LEU A 79 12.69 -11.00 -9.65
N MET A 80 13.05 -11.04 -8.37
CA MET A 80 13.70 -12.23 -7.79
C MET A 80 12.71 -13.03 -6.96
N ARG A 81 12.52 -14.30 -7.33
CA ARG A 81 11.76 -15.25 -6.52
C ARG A 81 12.65 -15.73 -5.37
N ARG A 82 12.22 -15.51 -4.13
CA ARG A 82 12.89 -16.05 -2.95
C ARG A 82 12.66 -17.55 -2.83
N LYS A 83 13.54 -18.23 -2.09
CA LYS A 83 13.40 -19.64 -1.72
C LYS A 83 12.09 -19.96 -0.96
N ASP A 84 11.46 -18.96 -0.34
CA ASP A 84 10.18 -19.09 0.36
C ASP A 84 8.95 -18.84 -0.55
N GLY A 85 9.16 -18.74 -1.86
CA GLY A 85 8.10 -18.53 -2.85
C GLY A 85 7.64 -17.06 -3.00
N ARG A 86 8.13 -16.13 -2.17
CA ARG A 86 7.75 -14.71 -2.28
C ARG A 86 8.62 -13.97 -3.29
N TYR A 87 8.06 -12.98 -3.98
CA TYR A 87 8.81 -12.10 -4.87
C TYR A 87 9.26 -10.82 -4.18
N VAL A 88 10.47 -10.38 -4.51
CA VAL A 88 11.04 -9.09 -4.07
C VAL A 88 11.31 -8.22 -5.29
N PHE A 89 11.20 -6.91 -5.09
CA PHE A 89 11.44 -5.85 -6.06
C PHE A 89 12.83 -5.26 -5.80
#